data_AF-A0A523A6F3-F1
#
_entry.id   AF-A0A523A6F3-F1
#
_cell.length_a   1.000
_cell.length_b   1.000
_cell.length_c   1.000
_cell.angle_alpha   90.00
_cell.angle_beta   90.00
_cell.angle_gamma   90.00
#
_symmetry.space_group_name_H-M   'P 1'
#
loop_
_entity.id
_entity.type
_entity.pdbx_description
1 polymer ?
#
loop_
_entity_poly.entity_id
_entity_poly.type
_entity_poly.pdbx_seq_one_letter_code
_entity_poly.pdbx_strand_id
1 'polypeptide(L)'
;MILAKDVMTTDNRVLCGKATALSASIIERFKRMDITHVTVEDYPVAEKGAKSLKDELLAVEERFGSVRHIKPLMHLKKRIQKRLAAARQTTPPSSDRGEAT
;
A
#
# COMPACT_ATOMS: atom_id res chain seq x y z
N MET A 1 -3.36 8.90 10.74
CA MET A 1 -3.39 8.80 9.26
C MET A 1 -3.41 10.21 8.71
N ILE A 2 -2.52 10.57 7.77
CA ILE A 2 -2.35 11.94 7.24
C ILE A 2 -2.51 11.90 5.71
N LEU A 3 -3.17 12.89 5.12
CA LEU A 3 -3.34 13.02 3.66
C LEU A 3 -2.04 13.42 2.96
N ALA A 4 -1.66 12.67 1.92
CA ALA A 4 -0.51 12.97 1.06
C ALA A 4 -0.83 13.96 -0.07
N LYS A 5 -2.10 14.03 -0.45
CA LYS A 5 -2.60 14.88 -1.53
C LYS A 5 -3.88 15.58 -1.10
N ASP A 6 -4.13 16.71 -1.74
CA ASP A 6 -5.38 17.42 -1.59
C ASP A 6 -6.54 16.52 -2.04
N VAL A 7 -7.58 16.46 -1.21
CA VAL A 7 -8.82 15.75 -1.55
C VAL A 7 -9.77 16.75 -2.17
N MET A 8 -10.16 16.51 -3.41
CA MET A 8 -11.03 17.38 -4.20
C MET A 8 -12.39 16.71 -4.44
N THR A 9 -13.45 17.50 -4.51
CA THR A 9 -14.76 17.04 -4.99
C THR A 9 -14.81 17.00 -6.52
N THR A 10 -15.86 16.42 -7.11
CA THR A 10 -16.09 16.39 -8.57
C THR A 10 -16.08 17.78 -9.22
N ASP A 11 -16.47 18.80 -8.46
CA ASP A 11 -16.49 20.20 -8.88
C ASP A 11 -15.14 20.92 -8.65
N ASN A 12 -14.04 20.18 -8.52
CA ASN A 12 -12.68 20.71 -8.29
C ASN A 12 -12.51 21.58 -7.03
N ARG A 13 -13.42 21.52 -6.06
CA ARG A 13 -13.27 22.19 -4.76
C ARG A 13 -12.41 21.35 -3.81
N VAL A 14 -11.39 21.97 -3.22
CA VAL A 14 -10.53 21.34 -2.20
C VAL A 14 -11.30 21.21 -0.88
N LEU A 15 -11.44 19.97 -0.40
CA LEU A 15 -12.12 19.65 0.86
C LEU A 15 -11.14 19.57 2.03
N CYS A 16 -9.98 18.96 1.80
CA CYS A 16 -8.89 18.87 2.77
C CYS A 16 -7.57 19.02 2.03
N GLY A 17 -6.70 19.89 2.54
CA GLY A 17 -5.36 20.04 1.99
C GLY A 17 -4.45 18.87 2.39
N LYS A 18 -3.35 18.73 1.67
CA LYS A 18 -2.22 17.88 2.06
C LYS A 18 -1.81 18.14 3.51
N ALA A 19 -1.24 17.13 4.16
CA ALA A 19 -0.86 17.13 5.58
C ALA A 19 -2.03 17.25 6.58
N THR A 20 -3.28 17.13 6.14
CA THR A 20 -4.43 17.07 7.07
C THR A 20 -4.52 15.69 7.72
N ALA A 21 -4.64 15.64 9.05
CA ALA A 21 -4.89 14.41 9.79
C ALA A 21 -6.33 13.90 9.58
N LEU A 22 -6.46 12.65 9.15
CA LEU A 22 -7.74 11.96 8.97
C LEU A 22 -8.25 11.44 10.31
N SER A 23 -9.28 12.11 10.84
CA SER A 23 -10.10 11.60 11.95
C SER A 23 -11.20 10.67 11.43
N ALA A 24 -11.77 9.85 12.32
CA ALA A 24 -12.93 9.01 12.00
C ALA A 24 -14.12 9.83 11.45
N SER A 25 -14.34 11.03 12.01
CA SER A 25 -15.39 11.95 11.55
C SER A 25 -15.15 12.49 10.13
N ILE A 26 -13.91 12.75 9.74
CA ILE A 26 -13.58 13.18 8.37
C ILE A 26 -13.80 12.02 7.39
N ILE A 27 -13.40 10.80 7.77
CA ILE A 27 -13.60 9.60 6.95
C ILE A 27 -15.10 9.35 6.71
N GLU A 28 -15.95 9.47 7.73
CA GLU A 28 -17.40 9.36 7.55
C GLU A 28 -17.95 10.44 6.62
N ARG A 29 -17.43 11.67 6.72
CA ARG A 29 -17.84 12.77 5.83
C ARG A 29 -17.47 12.48 4.38
N PHE A 30 -16.27 11.95 4.14
CA PHE A 30 -15.82 11.54 2.80
C PHE A 30 -16.72 10.46 2.20
N LYS A 31 -17.14 9.48 2.99
CA LYS A 31 -18.11 8.46 2.55
C LYS A 31 -19.46 9.05 2.14
N ARG A 32 -19.95 10.07 2.85
CA ARG A 32 -21.21 10.77 2.50
C ARG A 32 -21.09 11.65 1.26
N MET A 33 -19.87 12.00 0.85
CA MET A 33 -19.59 12.82 -0.34
C MET A 33 -19.10 11.96 -1.53
N ASP A 34 -19.34 10.64 -1.49
CA ASP A 34 -18.94 9.68 -2.51
C ASP A 34 -17.44 9.66 -2.84
N ILE A 35 -16.60 10.10 -1.89
CA ILE A 35 -15.14 10.00 -2.02
C ILE A 35 -14.71 8.58 -1.68
N THR A 36 -14.40 7.82 -2.72
CA THR A 36 -14.09 6.39 -2.63
C THR A 36 -12.62 6.11 -2.27
N HIS A 37 -11.70 6.98 -2.66
CA HIS A 37 -10.26 6.76 -2.51
C HIS A 37 -9.56 8.04 -2.04
N VAL A 38 -8.63 7.90 -1.09
CA VAL A 38 -7.78 9.00 -0.60
C VAL A 38 -6.33 8.53 -0.51
N THR A 39 -5.38 9.42 -0.83
CA THR A 39 -3.94 9.10 -0.73
C THR A 39 -3.40 9.59 0.61
N VAL A 40 -2.71 8.71 1.33
CA VAL A 40 -2.18 8.99 2.67
C VAL A 40 -0.65 8.84 2.69
N GLU A 41 0.04 9.62 3.51
CA GLU A 41 1.51 9.73 3.48
C GLU A 41 2.20 8.43 3.88
N ASP A 42 1.83 7.85 5.04
CA ASP A 42 2.69 6.82 5.66
C ASP A 42 2.02 5.51 6.08
N TYR A 43 0.80 5.24 5.61
CA TYR A 43 0.13 3.97 5.94
C TYR A 43 -0.74 3.49 4.78
N PRO A 44 -0.29 2.55 3.93
CA PRO A 44 -1.24 1.83 3.11
C PRO A 44 -2.23 1.17 4.07
N VAL A 45 -3.48 1.63 4.05
CA VAL A 45 -4.57 0.92 4.71
C VAL A 45 -4.51 -0.48 4.14
N ALA A 46 -4.32 -1.49 4.99
CA ALA A 46 -4.50 -2.86 4.59
C ALA A 46 -5.95 -2.98 4.12
N GLU A 47 -6.17 -2.89 2.81
CA GLU A 47 -7.45 -3.20 2.20
C GLU A 47 -7.86 -4.59 2.71
N LYS A 48 -9.13 -4.77 3.10
CA LYS A 48 -9.65 -6.10 3.44
C LYS A 48 -9.52 -6.99 2.19
N GLY A 49 -8.45 -7.78 2.11
CA GLY A 49 -8.08 -8.56 0.93
C GLY A 49 -6.64 -8.35 0.43
N ALA A 50 -5.88 -7.41 1.01
CA ALA A 50 -4.47 -7.22 0.68
C ALA A 50 -3.66 -8.48 1.01
N LYS A 51 -3.04 -9.06 -0.01
CA LYS A 51 -2.18 -10.25 0.15
C LYS A 51 -0.96 -9.87 0.99
N SER A 52 -0.59 -10.74 1.92
CA SER A 52 0.67 -10.54 2.64
C SER A 52 1.84 -10.78 1.68
N LEU A 53 3.02 -10.24 2.01
CA LEU A 53 4.24 -10.51 1.23
C LEU A 53 4.50 -12.04 1.11
N LYS A 54 4.16 -12.80 2.15
CA LYS A 54 4.26 -14.26 2.14
C LYS A 54 3.30 -14.88 1.11
N ASP A 55 2.06 -14.41 1.05
CA ASP A 55 1.05 -14.92 0.10
C ASP A 55 1.43 -14.59 -1.34
N GLU A 56 1.97 -13.40 -1.59
CA GLU A 56 2.45 -13.00 -2.92
C GLU A 56 3.67 -13.83 -3.36
N LEU A 57 4.61 -14.10 -2.45
CA LEU A 57 5.75 -14.98 -2.71
C LEU A 57 5.30 -16.42 -3.00
N LEU A 58 4.28 -16.90 -2.28
CA LEU A 58 3.69 -18.22 -2.50
C LEU A 58 3.02 -18.30 -3.87
N ALA A 59 2.24 -17.29 -4.26
CA ALA A 59 1.63 -17.21 -5.59
C ALA A 59 2.69 -17.17 -6.70
N VAL A 60 3.84 -16.54 -6.47
CA VAL A 60 4.98 -16.62 -7.40
C VAL A 60 5.53 -18.05 -7.46
N GLU A 61 5.63 -18.76 -6.35
CA GLU A 61 6.10 -20.14 -6.33
C GLU A 61 5.17 -21.08 -7.10
N GLU A 62 3.85 -20.94 -6.90
CA GLU A 62 2.82 -21.75 -7.56
C GLU A 62 2.86 -21.59 -9.09
N ARG A 63 2.97 -20.34 -9.59
CA ARG A 63 3.04 -20.07 -11.04
C ARG A 63 4.22 -20.77 -11.74
N PHE A 64 5.30 -21.01 -11.01
CA PHE A 64 6.48 -21.71 -11.55
C PHE A 64 6.50 -23.20 -11.23
N GLY A 65 5.44 -23.74 -10.61
CA GLY A 65 5.33 -25.15 -10.23
C GLY A 65 5.53 -26.12 -11.40
N SER A 66 4.92 -25.83 -12.54
CA SER A 66 4.95 -26.69 -13.74
C SER A 66 6.29 -26.64 -14.51
N VAL A 67 7.13 -25.63 -14.25
CA VAL A 67 8.35 -25.35 -15.02
C VAL A 67 9.64 -25.51 -14.20
N ARG A 68 9.59 -26.25 -13.08
CA ARG A 68 10.74 -26.46 -12.18
C ARG A 68 11.98 -27.06 -12.86
N HIS A 69 11.77 -27.85 -13.92
CA HIS A 69 12.85 -28.48 -14.68
C HIS A 69 13.57 -27.50 -15.63
N ILE A 70 12.99 -26.32 -15.91
CA ILE A 70 13.55 -25.32 -16.83
C ILE A 70 14.42 -24.33 -16.05
N LYS A 71 15.74 -24.57 -16.04
CA LYS A 71 16.73 -23.77 -15.28
C LYS A 71 16.64 -22.25 -15.53
N PRO A 72 16.49 -21.75 -16.78
CA PRO A 72 16.34 -20.31 -17.02
C PRO A 72 15.12 -19.68 -16.34
N LEU A 73 13.98 -20.38 -16.33
CA LEU A 73 12.75 -19.89 -15.69
C LEU A 73 12.87 -19.87 -14.17
N MET A 74 13.65 -20.80 -13.60
CA MET A 74 13.97 -20.77 -12.17
C MET A 74 14.84 -19.57 -11.76
N HIS A 75 15.76 -19.15 -12.64
CA HIS A 75 16.51 -17.92 -12.42
C HIS A 75 15.61 -16.68 -12.51
N LEU A 76 14.64 -16.67 -13.44
CA LEU A 76 13.63 -15.62 -13.53
C LEU A 76 12.75 -15.54 -12.27
N LYS A 77 12.26 -16.67 -11.75
CA LYS A 77 11.49 -16.73 -10.50
C LYS A 77 12.23 -16.05 -9.36
N LYS A 78 13.50 -16.39 -9.14
CA LYS A 78 14.33 -15.81 -8.07
C LYS A 78 14.47 -14.29 -8.22
N ARG A 79 14.63 -13.79 -9.45
CA ARG A 79 14.69 -12.34 -9.72
C ARG A 79 13.37 -11.63 -9.40
N ILE A 80 12.24 -12.25 -9.74
CA ILE A 80 10.91 -11.72 -9.43
C ILE A 80 10.71 -11.65 -7.91
N GLN A 81 11.00 -12.74 -7.17
CA GLN A 81 10.89 -12.79 -5.71
C GLN A 81 11.78 -11.72 -5.04
N LYS A 82 13.02 -11.55 -5.51
CA LYS A 82 13.95 -10.53 -4.99
C LYS A 82 13.42 -9.11 -5.21
N ARG A 83 12.85 -8.81 -6.39
CA ARG A 83 12.27 -7.50 -6.68
C ARG A 83 11.04 -7.21 -5.83
N LEU A 84 10.19 -8.22 -5.64
CA LEU A 84 9.00 -8.10 -4.80
C LEU A 84 9.36 -7.80 -3.34
N ALA A 85 10.33 -8.52 -2.79
CA ALA A 85 10.84 -8.28 -1.44
C ALA A 85 11.47 -6.88 -1.30
N ALA A 86 12.28 -6.46 -2.29
CA ALA A 86 12.91 -5.14 -2.29
C ALA A 86 11.89 -4.01 -2.35
N ALA A 87 10.86 -4.12 -3.20
CA ALA A 87 9.78 -3.15 -3.32
C ALA A 87 9.01 -2.96 -2.00
N ARG A 88 9.00 -3.99 -1.13
CA ARG A 88 8.38 -3.93 0.20
C ARG A 88 9.32 -3.41 1.29
N GLN A 89 10.64 -3.58 1.13
CA GLN A 89 11.65 -3.04 2.05
C GLN A 89 11.96 -1.56 1.83
N THR A 90 11.77 -1.04 0.61
CA THR A 90 11.86 0.40 0.31
C THR A 90 10.71 1.21 0.92
N THR A 91 9.73 0.55 1.52
CA THR A 91 8.76 1.15 2.43
C THR A 91 9.21 0.84 3.86
N PRO A 92 9.90 1.76 4.56
CA PRO A 92 10.37 1.49 5.91
C PRO A 92 9.17 1.30 6.86
N PRO A 93 9.27 0.39 7.85
CA PRO A 93 8.42 0.47 9.03
C PRO A 93 8.84 1.73 9.80
N SER A 94 8.01 2.77 9.82
CA SER A 94 8.23 3.93 10.67
C SER A 94 8.00 3.52 12.13
N SER A 95 9.01 2.91 12.72
CA SER A 95 9.12 2.68 14.15
C SER A 95 9.21 4.03 14.87
N ASP A 96 8.37 4.17 15.88
CA ASP A 96 8.51 5.00 17.07
C ASP A 96 9.68 5.98 17.10
N ARG A 97 9.32 7.27 17.20
CA ARG A 97 9.91 8.15 18.20
C ARG A 97 8.79 8.95 18.85
N GLY A 98 8.16 8.33 19.84
CA GLY A 98 7.64 9.08 20.98
C GLY A 98 8.82 9.43 21.89
N GLU A 99 9.02 10.72 22.12
CA GLU A 99 9.42 11.37 23.38
C GLU A 99 9.58 12.85 23.03
N ALA A 100 8.57 13.68 23.31
CA ALA A 100 8.21 14.23 24.63
C ALA A 100 9.19 15.30 25.10
N THR A 101 8.62 16.50 25.29
CA THR A 101 9.02 17.62 26.15
C THR A 101 10.31 18.36 25.83
#